data_AF-A0A812KYI5-F1
#
_entry.id   AF-A0A812KYI5-F1
#
_cell.length_a   1.000
_cell.length_b   1.000
_cell.length_c   1.000
_cell.angle_alpha   90.00
_cell.angle_beta   90.00
_cell.angle_gamma   90.00
#
_symmetry.space_group_name_H-M   'P 1'
#
loop_
_entity.id
_entity.type
_entity.pdbx_description
1 polymer ?
#
loop_
_entity_poly.entity_id
_entity_poly.type
_entity_poly.pdbx_seq_one_letter_code
_entity_poly.pdbx_strand_id
1 'polypeptide(L)'
;MRQRRSPGLLVLALALGLFSLHAAFVGVRPNTGALRERHVRRASSDEEEDDSLAEFYIQDVSPVGRQVVKVYRYLKSIKGEQEEEITKVMDALDPEQKKMLNSVLVARQNPDRPIETPAPENGDSPERLYKKLQMLKDDNEVVKWRLGIDPLLLQSIQNVIEKEQMKLADAEAAKDLDDASDAAEAWRLFQAQFPKAAEKEIYMTTPCREADIKYRFRRMKEAMKVDSATALEILGRDSTPMFVDPDFVRRTWKAMEEVTGREDALENIVLKHPGSLVTQPQNVEAKINEIKTGAAVIGAFSDMGKSLQGMFR
;
A
#
# COMPACT_ATOMS: atom_id res chain seq x y z
N MET A 1 -36.07 -22.39 33.48
CA MET A 1 -36.07 -21.37 32.42
C MET A 1 -34.69 -21.34 31.77
N ARG A 2 -34.54 -21.87 30.55
CA ARG A 2 -33.29 -21.78 29.78
C ARG A 2 -33.32 -20.52 28.94
N GLN A 3 -32.43 -19.56 29.23
CA GLN A 3 -32.26 -18.35 28.41
C GLN A 3 -31.77 -18.75 27.00
N ARG A 4 -32.61 -18.50 25.99
CA ARG A 4 -32.21 -18.54 24.58
C ARG A 4 -31.24 -17.37 24.35
N ARG A 5 -29.96 -17.66 24.17
CA ARG A 5 -28.99 -16.66 23.70
C ARG A 5 -29.35 -16.29 22.26
N SER A 6 -29.57 -15.00 22.01
CA SER A 6 -29.96 -14.49 20.70
C SER A 6 -28.81 -14.66 19.70
N PRO A 7 -29.04 -15.26 18.51
CA PRO A 7 -27.99 -15.45 17.49
C PRO A 7 -27.35 -14.14 17.00
N GLY A 8 -28.01 -12.99 17.17
CA GLY A 8 -27.48 -11.68 16.78
C GLY A 8 -26.22 -11.24 17.53
N LEU A 9 -26.01 -11.70 18.77
CA LEU A 9 -24.84 -11.33 19.58
C LEU A 9 -23.57 -12.09 19.14
N LEU A 10 -23.71 -13.28 18.55
CA LEU A 10 -22.60 -14.07 18.03
C LEU A 10 -22.09 -13.49 16.69
N VAL A 11 -23.02 -13.04 15.84
CA VAL A 11 -22.71 -12.41 14.54
C VAL A 11 -22.01 -11.06 14.73
N LEU A 12 -22.44 -10.26 15.72
CA LEU A 12 -21.80 -8.98 16.04
C LEU A 12 -20.37 -9.16 16.61
N ALA A 13 -20.15 -10.20 17.43
CA ALA A 13 -18.82 -10.52 17.96
C ALA A 13 -17.85 -11.01 16.86
N LEU A 14 -18.35 -11.77 15.87
CA LEU A 14 -17.56 -12.20 14.70
C LEU A 14 -17.23 -11.04 13.74
N ALA A 15 -18.17 -10.12 13.51
CA ALA A 15 -17.94 -8.93 12.68
C ALA A 15 -16.89 -7.98 13.30
N LEU A 16 -16.89 -7.83 14.63
CA LEU A 16 -15.88 -7.04 15.35
C LEU A 16 -14.49 -7.74 15.38
N GLY A 17 -14.48 -9.08 15.35
CA GLY A 17 -13.25 -9.86 15.19
C GLY A 17 -12.61 -9.71 13.80
N LEU A 18 -13.42 -9.66 12.74
CA LEU A 18 -12.98 -9.42 11.35
C LEU A 18 -12.38 -8.01 11.16
N PHE A 19 -12.93 -6.98 11.81
CA PHE A 19 -12.33 -5.63 11.82
C PHE A 19 -10.97 -5.59 12.52
N SER A 20 -10.79 -6.35 13.60
CA SER A 20 -9.51 -6.47 14.30
C SER A 20 -8.45 -7.21 13.48
N LEU A 21 -8.87 -8.18 12.65
CA LEU A 21 -8.00 -8.89 11.71
C LEU A 21 -7.53 -7.97 10.57
N HIS A 22 -8.38 -7.06 10.09
CA HIS A 22 -8.04 -6.07 9.07
C HIS A 22 -6.98 -5.06 9.58
N ALA A 23 -7.10 -4.59 10.83
CA ALA A 23 -6.09 -3.72 11.45
C ALA A 23 -4.72 -4.41 11.60
N ALA A 24 -4.72 -5.71 11.98
CA ALA A 24 -3.50 -6.52 12.06
C ALA A 24 -2.86 -6.81 10.68
N PHE A 25 -3.64 -6.79 9.60
CA PHE A 25 -3.17 -7.00 8.23
C PHE A 25 -2.59 -5.74 7.56
N VAL A 26 -3.07 -4.54 7.94
CA VAL A 26 -2.57 -3.24 7.46
C VAL A 26 -1.33 -2.76 8.25
N GLY A 27 -0.81 -3.56 9.18
CA GLY A 27 0.36 -3.20 9.99
C GLY A 27 0.07 -2.26 11.15
N VAL A 28 -1.20 -2.03 11.50
CA VAL A 28 -1.58 -1.33 12.73
C VAL A 28 -1.58 -2.35 13.86
N ARG A 29 -0.54 -2.31 14.72
CA ARG A 29 -0.47 -3.18 15.91
C ARG A 29 -1.73 -2.99 16.77
N PRO A 30 -2.52 -4.03 17.05
CA PRO A 30 -3.61 -3.93 18.01
C PRO A 30 -3.02 -3.84 19.42
N ASN A 31 -3.11 -2.67 20.03
CA ASN A 31 -2.75 -2.46 21.42
C ASN A 31 -3.83 -3.10 22.31
N THR A 32 -3.68 -4.39 22.62
CA THR A 32 -4.53 -5.11 23.58
C THR A 32 -3.76 -5.24 24.89
N GLY A 33 -4.24 -4.51 25.90
CA GLY A 33 -3.47 -4.11 27.07
C GLY A 33 -3.26 -5.19 28.14
N ALA A 34 -2.17 -5.02 28.87
CA ALA A 34 -2.09 -5.36 30.28
C ALA A 34 -1.88 -4.05 31.07
N LEU A 35 -2.84 -3.76 31.95
CA LEU A 35 -2.81 -2.67 32.92
C LEU A 35 -1.51 -2.74 33.76
N ARG A 36 -0.57 -1.86 33.44
CA ARG A 36 0.41 -1.35 34.39
C ARG A 36 0.47 0.16 34.21
N GLU A 37 0.00 0.87 35.21
CA GLU A 37 0.21 2.30 35.39
C GLU A 37 1.71 2.60 35.41
N ARG A 38 2.30 2.76 34.23
CA ARG A 38 3.44 3.66 34.06
C ARG A 38 2.84 4.91 33.46
N HIS A 39 2.87 5.98 34.25
CA HIS A 39 2.88 7.33 33.74
C HIS A 39 3.98 7.41 32.66
N VAL A 40 3.61 7.14 31.41
CA VAL A 40 4.31 7.69 30.27
C VAL A 40 4.00 9.17 30.38
N ARG A 41 4.88 9.91 31.04
CA ARG A 41 5.09 11.31 30.72
C ARG A 41 5.31 11.34 29.22
N ARG A 42 4.25 11.61 28.47
CA ARG A 42 4.36 12.28 27.17
C ARG A 42 5.18 13.52 27.50
N ALA A 43 6.46 13.47 27.19
CA ALA A 43 7.24 14.68 27.07
C ALA A 43 6.49 15.50 26.01
N SER A 44 5.84 16.56 26.46
CA SER A 44 5.56 17.71 25.63
C SER A 44 6.91 18.30 25.24
N SER A 45 7.52 17.74 24.21
CA SER A 45 8.59 18.40 23.48
C SER A 45 8.03 18.63 22.09
N ASP A 46 8.21 19.86 21.62
CA ASP A 46 7.91 20.37 20.30
C ASP A 46 8.72 19.65 19.20
N GLU A 47 8.70 18.32 19.19
CA GLU A 47 9.08 17.53 18.02
C GLU A 47 7.90 17.64 17.04
N GLU A 48 7.83 18.77 16.35
CA GLU A 48 7.14 18.85 15.06
C GLU A 48 7.51 17.57 14.28
N GLU A 49 6.50 16.83 13.82
CA GLU A 49 6.72 15.65 12.98
C GLU A 49 7.61 16.08 11.81
N ASP A 50 8.88 15.69 11.90
CA ASP A 50 9.91 16.15 10.99
C ASP A 50 9.74 15.42 9.66
N ASP A 51 8.79 15.90 8.84
CA ASP A 51 8.48 15.48 7.47
C ASP A 51 9.65 15.76 6.49
N SER A 52 10.86 15.91 7.01
CA SER A 52 12.10 16.12 6.25
C SER A 52 12.48 14.98 5.34
N LEU A 53 12.24 13.75 5.79
CA LEU A 53 12.64 12.58 5.02
C LEU A 53 11.72 12.30 3.81
N ALA A 54 10.57 12.97 3.70
CA ALA A 54 9.62 12.75 2.62
C ALA A 54 10.06 13.34 1.27
N GLU A 55 11.04 14.25 1.23
CA GLU A 55 11.38 15.03 0.02
C GLU A 55 12.41 14.33 -0.90
N PHE A 56 13.36 13.58 -0.33
CA PHE A 56 14.39 12.86 -1.08
C PHE A 56 15.05 11.76 -0.23
N TYR A 57 15.67 10.80 -0.91
CA TYR A 57 16.39 9.72 -0.25
C TYR A 57 17.68 10.19 0.40
N ILE A 58 17.94 9.67 1.60
CA ILE A 58 19.22 9.78 2.28
C ILE A 58 19.59 8.40 2.85
N GLN A 59 20.83 7.98 2.63
CA GLN A 59 21.29 6.65 3.01
C GLN A 59 21.34 6.45 4.52
N ASP A 60 21.65 7.51 5.27
CA ASP A 60 21.69 7.47 6.72
C ASP A 60 20.43 8.13 7.31
N VAL A 61 19.54 7.34 7.90
CA VAL A 61 18.32 7.84 8.58
C VAL A 61 18.54 8.13 10.08
N SER A 62 19.78 8.02 10.56
CA SER A 62 20.19 8.39 11.91
C SER A 62 20.06 9.91 12.15
N PRO A 63 20.28 10.39 13.39
CA PRO A 63 20.35 11.82 13.66
C PRO A 63 21.32 12.60 12.75
N VAL A 64 22.38 11.95 12.25
CA VAL A 64 23.39 12.56 11.38
C VAL A 64 22.78 12.91 10.01
N GLY A 65 22.15 11.96 9.33
CA GLY A 65 21.49 12.25 8.06
C GLY A 65 20.26 13.15 8.21
N ARG A 66 19.50 13.04 9.30
CA ARG A 66 18.42 14.01 9.60
C ARG A 66 18.95 15.44 9.72
N GLN A 67 20.12 15.62 10.34
CA GLN A 67 20.78 16.93 10.39
C GLN A 67 21.17 17.43 9.00
N VAL A 68 21.64 16.55 8.11
CA VAL A 68 21.93 16.90 6.70
C VAL A 68 20.68 17.40 5.99
N VAL A 69 19.53 16.75 6.17
CA VAL A 69 18.26 17.20 5.56
C VAL A 69 17.81 18.55 6.13
N LYS A 70 17.94 18.77 7.45
CA LYS A 70 17.66 20.07 8.08
C LYS A 70 18.54 21.17 7.50
N VAL A 71 19.84 20.92 7.36
CA VAL A 71 20.77 21.88 6.75
C VAL A 71 20.42 22.13 5.29
N TYR A 72 20.12 21.10 4.50
CA TYR A 72 19.67 21.28 3.11
C TYR A 72 18.46 22.21 3.02
N ARG A 73 17.45 22.02 3.87
CA ARG A 73 16.25 22.86 3.91
C ARG A 73 16.56 24.30 4.31
N TYR A 74 17.45 24.48 5.28
CA TYR A 74 17.94 25.79 5.69
C TYR A 74 18.64 26.51 4.54
N LEU A 75 19.57 25.83 3.86
CA LEU A 75 20.25 26.38 2.69
C LEU A 75 19.28 26.71 1.55
N LYS A 76 18.20 25.94 1.39
CA LYS A 76 17.13 26.20 0.42
C LYS A 76 16.24 27.38 0.80
N SER A 77 16.07 27.68 2.09
CA SER A 77 15.25 28.81 2.56
C SER A 77 15.98 30.15 2.53
N ILE A 78 17.32 30.12 2.59
CA ILE A 78 18.16 31.28 2.37
C ILE A 78 17.97 31.80 0.94
N LYS A 79 17.62 33.09 0.80
CA LYS A 79 17.47 33.78 -0.49
C LYS A 79 18.56 34.83 -0.64
N GLY A 80 19.55 34.59 -1.50
CA GLY A 80 20.52 35.60 -1.98
C GLY A 80 21.50 36.14 -0.94
N GLU A 81 22.76 36.31 -1.36
CA GLU A 81 23.85 37.10 -0.71
C GLU A 81 24.24 36.79 0.75
N GLN A 82 23.70 35.75 1.38
CA GLN A 82 24.15 35.28 2.70
C GLN A 82 25.31 34.28 2.61
N GLU A 83 26.34 34.58 1.81
CA GLU A 83 27.49 33.68 1.60
C GLU A 83 28.24 33.34 2.90
N GLU A 84 28.33 34.30 3.83
CA GLU A 84 28.93 34.08 5.14
C GLU A 84 28.13 33.07 5.97
N GLU A 85 26.81 33.12 5.89
CA GLU A 85 25.90 32.24 6.63
C GLU A 85 25.94 30.82 6.08
N ILE A 86 25.94 30.68 4.75
CA ILE A 86 26.10 29.40 4.07
C ILE A 86 27.44 28.77 4.47
N THR A 87 28.54 29.55 4.40
CA THR A 87 29.88 29.07 4.78
C THR A 87 29.90 28.60 6.23
N LYS A 88 29.33 29.38 7.17
CA LYS A 88 29.25 29.02 8.58
C LYS A 88 28.50 27.71 8.83
N VAL A 89 27.37 27.51 8.15
CA VAL A 89 26.57 26.28 8.27
C VAL A 89 27.32 25.10 7.68
N MET A 90 27.95 25.28 6.51
CA MET A 90 28.76 24.23 5.89
C MET A 90 29.94 23.85 6.79
N ASP A 91 30.65 24.82 7.38
CA ASP A 91 31.82 24.56 8.23
C ASP A 91 31.48 23.87 9.55
N ALA A 92 30.25 24.01 10.04
CA ALA A 92 29.78 23.31 11.23
C ALA A 92 29.52 21.82 11.01
N LEU A 93 29.43 21.36 9.75
CA LEU A 93 29.22 19.95 9.42
C LEU A 93 30.52 19.16 9.47
N ASP A 94 30.43 17.92 9.96
CA ASP A 94 31.55 16.98 9.87
C ASP A 94 31.81 16.55 8.40
N PRO A 95 32.97 15.93 8.10
CA PRO A 95 33.32 15.54 6.73
C PRO A 95 32.31 14.59 6.05
N GLU A 96 31.66 13.72 6.82
CA GLU A 96 30.68 12.75 6.29
C GLU A 96 29.36 13.43 5.95
N GLN A 97 28.87 14.30 6.85
CA GLN A 97 27.71 15.16 6.61
C GLN A 97 27.92 16.08 5.41
N LYS A 98 29.10 16.70 5.28
CA LYS A 98 29.46 17.53 4.12
C LYS A 98 29.37 16.73 2.83
N LYS A 99 29.93 15.51 2.81
CA LYS A 99 29.88 14.63 1.64
C LYS A 99 28.44 14.27 1.26
N MET A 100 27.62 13.93 2.26
CA MET A 100 26.21 13.58 2.06
C MET A 100 25.39 14.76 1.55
N LEU A 101 25.55 15.93 2.16
CA LEU A 101 24.90 17.18 1.74
C LEU A 101 25.30 17.58 0.33
N ASN A 102 26.59 17.52 -0.02
CA ASN A 102 27.05 17.81 -1.37
C ASN A 102 26.42 16.86 -2.40
N SER A 103 26.31 15.56 -2.07
CA SER A 103 25.60 14.60 -2.93
C SER A 103 24.14 15.02 -3.15
N VAL A 104 23.43 15.43 -2.09
CA VAL A 104 22.06 15.92 -2.18
C VAL A 104 22.00 17.20 -3.04
N LEU A 105 22.85 18.19 -2.80
CA LEU A 105 22.87 19.45 -3.55
C LEU A 105 23.09 19.21 -5.05
N VAL A 106 24.09 18.39 -5.42
CA VAL A 106 24.37 18.04 -6.82
C VAL A 106 23.17 17.30 -7.44
N ALA A 107 22.58 16.36 -6.71
CA ALA A 107 21.41 15.62 -7.16
C ALA A 107 20.19 16.52 -7.39
N ARG A 108 20.01 17.56 -6.57
CA ARG A 108 18.86 18.47 -6.64
C ARG A 108 19.05 19.58 -7.68
N GLN A 109 20.29 19.95 -7.99
CA GLN A 109 20.61 20.82 -9.13
C GLN A 109 20.43 20.11 -10.48
N ASN A 110 20.58 18.78 -10.51
CA ASN A 110 20.46 17.96 -11.72
C ASN A 110 19.38 16.87 -11.54
N PRO A 111 18.09 17.24 -11.49
CA PRO A 111 17.00 16.28 -11.27
C PRO A 111 16.90 15.24 -12.40
N ASP A 112 17.24 15.63 -13.63
CA ASP A 112 17.16 14.80 -14.83
C ASP A 112 18.43 14.02 -15.15
N ARG A 113 19.37 13.90 -14.19
CA ARG A 113 20.59 13.08 -14.38
C ARG A 113 20.22 11.65 -14.81
N PRO A 114 21.03 10.95 -15.61
CA PRO A 114 20.74 9.57 -16.01
C PRO A 114 20.50 8.63 -14.83
N ILE A 115 19.62 7.63 -14.99
CA ILE A 115 19.45 6.54 -14.02
C ILE A 115 20.20 5.33 -14.55
N GLU A 116 21.34 5.03 -13.93
CA GLU A 116 22.22 3.93 -14.37
C GLU A 116 21.99 2.64 -13.56
N THR A 117 21.51 2.77 -12.32
CA THR A 117 21.28 1.63 -11.42
C THR A 117 19.95 1.77 -10.68
N PRO A 118 19.35 0.66 -10.23
CA PRO A 118 18.16 0.69 -9.38
C PRO A 118 18.45 1.08 -7.92
N ALA A 119 19.73 1.19 -7.51
CA ALA A 119 20.09 1.49 -6.14
C ALA A 119 19.73 2.95 -5.79
N PRO A 120 19.08 3.22 -4.64
CA PRO A 120 18.82 4.58 -4.19
C PRO A 120 20.13 5.36 -3.96
N GLU A 121 20.14 6.63 -4.36
CA GLU A 121 21.27 7.56 -4.22
C GLU A 121 20.83 8.79 -3.43
N ASN A 122 21.73 9.35 -2.61
CA ASN A 122 21.44 10.55 -1.82
C ASN A 122 20.92 11.69 -2.73
N GLY A 123 19.75 12.22 -2.39
CA GLY A 123 19.08 13.28 -3.13
C GLY A 123 18.16 12.79 -4.27
N ASP A 124 17.97 11.48 -4.45
CA ASP A 124 16.92 10.97 -5.34
C ASP A 124 15.53 11.41 -4.86
N SER A 125 14.73 11.99 -5.76
CA SER A 125 13.34 12.35 -5.48
C SER A 125 12.41 11.14 -5.52
N PRO A 126 11.17 11.23 -4.98
CA PRO A 126 10.16 10.18 -5.12
C PRO A 126 9.95 9.70 -6.57
N GLU A 127 9.92 10.61 -7.54
CA GLU A 127 9.74 10.27 -8.96
C GLU A 127 10.93 9.49 -9.53
N ARG A 128 12.14 9.87 -9.14
CA ARG A 128 13.36 9.17 -9.56
C ARG A 128 13.46 7.79 -8.90
N LEU A 129 13.11 7.71 -7.62
CA LEU A 129 13.03 6.45 -6.88
C LEU A 129 11.97 5.52 -7.48
N TYR A 130 10.83 6.05 -7.94
CA TYR A 130 9.83 5.26 -8.67
C TYR A 130 10.39 4.69 -9.98
N LYS A 131 11.12 5.48 -10.78
CA LYS A 131 11.80 4.97 -11.99
C LYS A 131 12.83 3.88 -11.66
N LYS A 132 13.59 4.04 -10.57
CA LYS A 132 14.53 3.01 -10.07
C LYS A 132 13.81 1.74 -9.62
N LEU A 133 12.67 1.88 -8.95
CA LEU A 133 11.81 0.76 -8.55
C LEU A 133 11.35 -0.06 -9.77
N GLN A 134 11.03 0.60 -10.89
CA GLN A 134 10.64 -0.06 -12.15
C GLN A 134 11.78 -0.84 -12.83
N MET A 135 13.04 -0.59 -12.47
CA MET A 135 14.20 -1.31 -13.02
C MET A 135 14.46 -2.66 -12.33
N LEU A 136 13.81 -2.93 -11.20
CA LEU A 136 13.98 -4.18 -10.45
C LEU A 136 13.31 -5.34 -11.20
N LYS A 137 13.98 -6.49 -11.20
CA LYS A 137 13.58 -7.64 -12.06
C LYS A 137 12.65 -8.61 -11.37
N ASP A 138 12.73 -8.68 -10.05
CA ASP A 138 11.94 -9.61 -9.26
C ASP A 138 11.42 -8.99 -7.96
N ASP A 139 10.49 -9.70 -7.34
CA ASP A 139 9.74 -9.21 -6.20
C ASP A 139 10.59 -9.21 -4.90
N ASN A 140 11.63 -10.05 -4.81
CA ASN A 140 12.56 -10.05 -3.68
C ASN A 140 13.45 -8.79 -3.71
N GLU A 141 13.91 -8.40 -4.90
CA GLU A 141 14.62 -7.13 -5.10
C GLU A 141 13.73 -5.95 -4.68
N VAL A 142 12.45 -5.94 -5.08
CA VAL A 142 11.49 -4.89 -4.69
C VAL A 142 11.32 -4.79 -3.18
N VAL A 143 11.14 -5.93 -2.50
CA VAL A 143 10.98 -5.95 -1.03
C VAL A 143 12.25 -5.44 -0.35
N LYS A 144 13.42 -5.94 -0.72
CA LYS A 144 14.70 -5.51 -0.15
C LYS A 144 14.94 -4.02 -0.39
N TRP A 145 14.62 -3.54 -1.59
CA TRP A 145 14.72 -2.13 -1.95
C TRP A 145 13.83 -1.28 -1.04
N ARG A 146 12.54 -1.65 -0.88
CA ARG A 146 11.60 -0.91 -0.03
C ARG A 146 12.00 -0.90 1.44
N LEU A 147 12.55 -1.99 1.96
CA LEU A 147 13.05 -2.05 3.35
C LEU A 147 14.22 -1.08 3.62
N GLY A 148 14.94 -0.66 2.58
CA GLY A 148 16.02 0.32 2.67
C GLY A 148 15.56 1.78 2.57
N ILE A 149 14.27 2.05 2.38
CA ILE A 149 13.73 3.40 2.22
C ILE A 149 12.98 3.83 3.49
N ASP A 150 13.14 5.08 3.89
CA ASP A 150 12.39 5.66 5.01
C ASP A 150 10.86 5.58 4.77
N PRO A 151 10.04 5.24 5.79
CA PRO A 151 8.59 5.12 5.62
C PRO A 151 7.88 6.38 5.08
N LEU A 152 8.31 7.58 5.46
CA LEU A 152 7.71 8.82 4.96
C LEU A 152 8.03 9.02 3.47
N LEU A 153 9.23 8.65 3.07
CA LEU A 153 9.63 8.68 1.66
C LEU A 153 8.90 7.61 0.83
N LEU A 154 8.68 6.42 1.40
CA LEU A 154 7.84 5.39 0.77
C LEU A 154 6.41 5.89 0.53
N GLN A 155 5.85 6.67 1.45
CA GLN A 155 4.55 7.30 1.24
C GLN A 155 4.58 8.31 0.08
N SER A 156 5.63 9.14 -0.01
CA SER A 156 5.82 10.04 -1.16
C SER A 156 5.94 9.27 -2.48
N ILE A 157 6.68 8.16 -2.52
CA ILE A 157 6.80 7.28 -3.70
C ILE A 157 5.43 6.68 -4.05
N GLN A 158 4.65 6.26 -3.05
CA GLN A 158 3.30 5.73 -3.25
C GLN A 158 2.38 6.77 -3.91
N ASN A 159 2.48 8.04 -3.51
CA ASN A 159 1.73 9.12 -4.14
C ASN A 159 2.11 9.33 -5.62
N VAL A 160 3.39 9.09 -5.99
CA VAL A 160 3.83 9.11 -7.40
C VAL A 160 3.22 7.93 -8.17
N ILE A 161 3.28 6.73 -7.59
CA ILE A 161 2.70 5.52 -8.20
C ILE A 161 1.21 5.73 -8.48
N GLU A 162 0.45 6.26 -7.52
CA GLU A 162 -0.98 6.51 -7.67
C GLU A 162 -1.28 7.52 -8.79
N LYS A 163 -0.49 8.60 -8.89
CA LYS A 163 -0.64 9.57 -9.99
C LYS A 163 -0.37 8.94 -11.36
N GLU A 164 0.66 8.10 -11.48
CA GLU A 164 0.95 7.40 -12.73
C GLU A 164 -0.13 6.37 -13.07
N GLN A 165 -0.68 5.66 -12.08
CA GLN A 165 -1.81 4.76 -12.28
C GLN A 165 -3.07 5.48 -12.73
N MET A 166 -3.37 6.64 -12.17
CA MET A 166 -4.49 7.46 -12.62
C MET A 166 -4.35 7.85 -14.09
N LYS A 167 -3.14 8.22 -14.54
CA LYS A 167 -2.88 8.51 -15.96
C LYS A 167 -3.09 7.27 -16.84
N LEU A 168 -2.64 6.09 -16.39
CA LEU A 168 -2.85 4.84 -17.11
C LEU A 168 -4.34 4.48 -17.18
N ALA A 169 -5.07 4.64 -16.08
CA ALA A 169 -6.50 4.42 -16.01
C ALA A 169 -7.27 5.35 -16.96
N ASP A 170 -6.92 6.64 -16.99
CA ASP A 170 -7.52 7.63 -17.90
C ASP A 170 -7.21 7.27 -19.37
N ALA A 171 -5.96 6.92 -19.68
CA ALA A 171 -5.55 6.51 -21.02
C ALA A 171 -6.21 5.21 -21.47
N GLU A 172 -6.51 4.30 -20.55
CA GLU A 172 -7.19 3.05 -20.84
C GLU A 172 -8.70 3.21 -20.97
N ALA A 173 -9.31 4.08 -20.15
CA ALA A 173 -10.72 4.44 -20.27
C ALA A 173 -11.05 5.16 -21.59
N ALA A 174 -10.07 5.82 -22.21
CA ALA A 174 -10.22 6.44 -23.53
C ALA A 174 -10.23 5.42 -24.69
N LYS A 175 -9.92 4.14 -24.43
CA LYS A 175 -9.92 3.08 -25.44
C LYS A 175 -11.28 2.40 -25.49
N ASP A 176 -11.71 2.02 -26.68
CA ASP A 176 -12.82 1.07 -26.85
C ASP A 176 -12.26 -0.34 -26.66
N LEU A 177 -12.66 -0.99 -25.56
CA LEU A 177 -12.12 -2.28 -25.13
C LEU A 177 -13.24 -3.32 -25.12
N ASP A 178 -12.95 -4.52 -25.61
CA ASP A 178 -13.92 -5.61 -25.74
C ASP A 178 -14.58 -6.02 -24.41
N ASP A 179 -13.92 -5.75 -23.28
CA ASP A 179 -14.41 -6.06 -21.93
C ASP A 179 -15.11 -4.89 -21.23
N ALA A 180 -15.53 -3.85 -21.96
CA ALA A 180 -16.16 -2.66 -21.39
C ALA A 180 -17.39 -2.98 -20.51
N SER A 181 -18.20 -3.96 -20.90
CA SER A 181 -19.37 -4.41 -20.13
C SER A 181 -18.95 -5.06 -18.80
N ASP A 182 -17.92 -5.91 -18.82
CA ASP A 182 -17.42 -6.57 -17.61
C ASP A 182 -16.79 -5.55 -16.66
N ALA A 183 -16.03 -4.59 -17.19
CA ALA A 183 -15.45 -3.52 -16.39
C ALA A 183 -16.52 -2.62 -15.75
N ALA A 184 -17.63 -2.35 -16.46
CA ALA A 184 -18.78 -1.64 -15.89
C ALA A 184 -19.44 -2.43 -14.75
N GLU A 185 -19.54 -3.75 -14.88
CA GLU A 185 -20.06 -4.60 -13.81
C GLU A 185 -19.12 -4.64 -12.60
N ALA A 186 -17.80 -4.68 -12.81
CA ALA A 186 -16.81 -4.58 -11.74
C ALA A 186 -16.97 -3.29 -10.93
N TRP A 187 -17.18 -2.16 -11.60
CA TRP A 187 -17.48 -0.89 -10.94
C TRP A 187 -18.78 -0.95 -10.13
N ARG A 188 -19.85 -1.51 -10.70
CA ARG A 188 -21.13 -1.67 -10.00
C ARG A 188 -21.02 -2.51 -8.73
N LEU A 189 -20.26 -3.61 -8.78
CA LEU A 189 -19.98 -4.47 -7.62
C LEU A 189 -19.20 -3.71 -6.54
N PHE A 190 -18.20 -2.95 -6.94
CA PHE A 190 -17.43 -2.10 -6.02
C PHE A 190 -18.32 -1.04 -5.35
N GLN A 191 -19.14 -0.31 -6.12
CA GLN A 191 -20.07 0.69 -5.58
C GLN A 191 -21.04 0.09 -4.56
N ALA A 192 -21.54 -1.11 -4.81
CA ALA A 192 -22.47 -1.79 -3.90
C ALA A 192 -21.83 -2.12 -2.55
N GLN A 193 -20.54 -2.45 -2.52
CA GLN A 193 -19.80 -2.80 -1.30
C GLN A 193 -19.19 -1.59 -0.60
N PHE A 194 -18.75 -0.58 -1.36
CA PHE A 194 -18.03 0.58 -0.87
C PHE A 194 -18.63 1.92 -1.35
N PRO A 195 -19.92 2.21 -1.06
CA PRO A 195 -20.63 3.35 -1.62
C PRO A 195 -19.98 4.69 -1.28
N LYS A 196 -19.43 4.85 -0.07
CA LYS A 196 -18.75 6.08 0.35
C LYS A 196 -17.42 6.31 -0.38
N ALA A 197 -16.69 5.23 -0.68
CA ALA A 197 -15.43 5.33 -1.43
C ALA A 197 -15.71 5.69 -2.89
N ALA A 198 -16.76 5.09 -3.47
CA ALA A 198 -17.20 5.41 -4.82
C ALA A 198 -17.73 6.86 -4.94
N GLU A 199 -18.54 7.32 -3.98
CA GLU A 199 -19.07 8.69 -3.96
C GLU A 199 -17.96 9.74 -3.85
N LYS A 200 -16.98 9.49 -2.98
CA LYS A 200 -15.85 10.42 -2.78
C LYS A 200 -14.73 10.23 -3.79
N GLU A 201 -14.81 9.19 -4.62
CA GLU A 201 -13.75 8.74 -5.53
C GLU A 201 -12.38 8.52 -4.87
N ILE A 202 -12.35 8.33 -3.55
CA ILE A 202 -11.14 8.10 -2.76
C ILE A 202 -11.48 7.29 -1.51
N TYR A 203 -10.56 6.40 -1.13
CA TYR A 203 -10.61 5.69 0.14
C TYR A 203 -9.26 5.79 0.84
N MET A 204 -9.24 6.42 2.01
CA MET A 204 -8.02 6.87 2.69
C MET A 204 -7.20 7.78 1.76
N THR A 205 -6.14 7.28 1.13
CA THR A 205 -5.35 7.99 0.13
C THR A 205 -5.51 7.40 -1.28
N THR A 206 -6.13 6.23 -1.43
CA THR A 206 -6.19 5.51 -2.70
C THR A 206 -7.30 6.07 -3.60
N PRO A 207 -6.98 6.48 -4.85
CA PRO A 207 -7.98 6.87 -5.84
C PRO A 207 -8.94 5.72 -6.17
N CYS A 208 -10.24 6.01 -6.17
CA CYS A 208 -11.33 5.05 -6.36
C CYS A 208 -12.35 5.54 -7.41
N ARG A 209 -11.90 6.30 -8.43
CA ARG A 209 -12.77 6.71 -9.54
C ARG A 209 -13.20 5.49 -10.34
N GLU A 210 -14.27 5.61 -11.11
CA GLU A 210 -14.72 4.53 -12.00
C GLU A 210 -13.60 4.03 -12.92
N ALA A 211 -12.83 4.93 -13.53
CA ALA A 211 -11.69 4.59 -14.37
C ALA A 211 -10.63 3.77 -13.60
N ASP A 212 -10.34 4.14 -12.34
CA ASP A 212 -9.34 3.46 -11.51
C ASP A 212 -9.78 2.02 -11.18
N ILE A 213 -11.05 1.82 -10.82
CA ILE A 213 -11.57 0.48 -10.50
C ILE A 213 -11.60 -0.41 -11.75
N LYS A 214 -12.04 0.12 -12.90
CA LYS A 214 -12.03 -0.60 -14.18
C LYS A 214 -10.61 -1.01 -14.59
N TYR A 215 -9.65 -0.10 -14.44
CA TYR A 215 -8.24 -0.37 -14.68
C TYR A 215 -7.72 -1.50 -13.77
N ARG A 216 -7.96 -1.41 -12.46
CA ARG A 216 -7.49 -2.44 -11.50
C ARG A 216 -8.15 -3.80 -11.74
N PHE A 217 -9.43 -3.83 -12.12
CA PHE A 217 -10.12 -5.07 -12.51
C PHE A 217 -9.40 -5.78 -13.66
N ARG A 218 -9.07 -5.06 -14.73
CA ARG A 218 -8.38 -5.63 -15.90
C ARG A 218 -6.98 -6.11 -15.55
N ARG A 219 -6.23 -5.30 -14.81
CA ARG A 219 -4.88 -5.65 -14.39
C ARG A 219 -4.87 -6.85 -13.42
N MET A 220 -5.87 -6.98 -12.54
CA MET A 220 -6.05 -8.16 -11.70
C MET A 220 -6.34 -9.41 -12.56
N LYS A 221 -7.27 -9.31 -13.52
CA LYS A 221 -7.59 -10.39 -14.47
C LYS A 221 -6.33 -10.87 -15.21
N GLU A 222 -5.54 -9.95 -15.74
CA GLU A 222 -4.28 -10.24 -16.43
C GLU A 222 -3.22 -10.85 -15.51
N ALA A 223 -3.03 -10.28 -14.32
CA ALA A 223 -2.06 -10.75 -13.33
C ALA A 223 -2.35 -12.18 -12.89
N MET A 224 -3.62 -12.48 -12.65
CA MET A 224 -4.07 -13.80 -12.24
C MET A 224 -4.26 -14.76 -13.43
N LYS A 225 -4.26 -14.28 -14.67
CA LYS A 225 -4.56 -15.05 -15.89
C LYS A 225 -5.91 -15.79 -15.79
N VAL A 226 -6.93 -15.10 -15.32
CA VAL A 226 -8.31 -15.62 -15.23
C VAL A 226 -9.19 -14.92 -16.26
N ASP A 227 -10.38 -15.44 -16.51
CA ASP A 227 -11.37 -14.76 -17.36
C ASP A 227 -12.13 -13.67 -16.59
N SER A 228 -12.92 -12.87 -17.32
CA SER A 228 -13.76 -11.82 -16.70
C SER A 228 -14.77 -12.40 -15.71
N ALA A 229 -15.35 -13.56 -16.00
CA ALA A 229 -16.36 -14.17 -15.14
C ALA A 229 -15.79 -14.52 -13.76
N THR A 230 -14.62 -15.13 -13.72
CA THR A 230 -13.89 -15.45 -12.48
C THR A 230 -13.49 -14.17 -11.74
N ALA A 231 -12.96 -13.17 -12.45
CA ALA A 231 -12.59 -11.90 -11.85
C ALA A 231 -13.80 -11.16 -11.24
N LEU A 232 -14.96 -11.20 -11.91
CA LEU A 232 -16.21 -10.66 -11.40
C LEU A 232 -16.76 -11.46 -10.21
N GLU A 233 -16.58 -12.78 -10.19
CA GLU A 233 -16.94 -13.59 -9.02
C GLU A 233 -16.13 -13.18 -7.79
N ILE A 234 -14.82 -12.99 -7.95
CA ILE A 234 -13.93 -12.49 -6.89
C ILE A 234 -14.46 -11.15 -6.37
N LEU A 235 -14.69 -10.18 -7.24
CA LEU A 235 -15.18 -8.86 -6.84
C LEU A 235 -16.58 -8.91 -6.22
N GLY A 236 -17.46 -9.78 -6.72
CA GLY A 236 -18.82 -9.93 -6.22
C GLY A 236 -18.89 -10.52 -4.81
N ARG A 237 -17.83 -11.20 -4.38
CA ARG A 237 -17.67 -11.68 -3.00
C ARG A 237 -17.03 -10.62 -2.11
N ASP A 238 -15.93 -10.01 -2.57
CA ASP A 238 -15.20 -8.98 -1.84
C ASP A 238 -14.35 -8.14 -2.79
N SER A 239 -14.70 -6.86 -2.96
CA SER A 239 -14.00 -5.92 -3.84
C SER A 239 -12.79 -5.22 -3.18
N THR A 240 -12.38 -5.61 -1.97
CA THR A 240 -11.20 -5.07 -1.27
C THR A 240 -9.90 -5.07 -2.10
N PRO A 241 -9.62 -6.06 -2.97
CA PRO A 241 -8.44 -6.01 -3.84
C PRO A 241 -8.34 -4.77 -4.75
N MET A 242 -9.44 -4.04 -4.95
CA MET A 242 -9.45 -2.81 -5.75
C MET A 242 -8.91 -1.58 -5.01
N PHE A 243 -8.62 -1.68 -3.71
CA PHE A 243 -7.97 -0.61 -2.93
C PHE A 243 -6.44 -0.65 -2.97
N VAL A 244 -5.86 -1.63 -3.63
CA VAL A 244 -4.41 -1.77 -3.74
C VAL A 244 -3.95 -1.71 -5.19
N ASP A 245 -2.67 -1.39 -5.34
CA ASP A 245 -1.96 -1.39 -6.61
C ASP A 245 -2.05 -2.77 -7.31
N PRO A 246 -2.32 -2.85 -8.63
CA PRO A 246 -2.37 -4.14 -9.33
C PRO A 246 -1.07 -4.95 -9.29
N ASP A 247 0.10 -4.31 -9.26
CA ASP A 247 1.38 -4.99 -9.05
C ASP A 247 1.50 -5.55 -7.63
N PHE A 248 0.86 -4.93 -6.64
CA PHE A 248 0.72 -5.54 -5.32
C PHE A 248 -0.07 -6.84 -5.41
N VAL A 249 -1.26 -6.82 -6.03
CA VAL A 249 -2.10 -8.02 -6.23
C VAL A 249 -1.34 -9.09 -7.00
N ARG A 250 -0.63 -8.73 -8.07
CA ARG A 250 0.21 -9.65 -8.86
C ARG A 250 1.26 -10.36 -8.00
N ARG A 251 1.96 -9.61 -7.15
CA ARG A 251 2.99 -10.16 -6.25
C ARG A 251 2.40 -11.10 -5.21
N THR A 252 1.30 -10.69 -4.58
CA THR A 252 0.62 -11.53 -3.58
C THR A 252 0.08 -12.81 -4.21
N TRP A 253 -0.55 -12.70 -5.39
CA TRP A 253 -1.03 -13.85 -6.16
C TRP A 253 0.10 -14.83 -6.49
N LYS A 254 1.21 -14.32 -7.05
CA LYS A 254 2.38 -15.16 -7.39
C LYS A 254 2.95 -15.87 -6.17
N ALA A 255 3.10 -15.17 -5.04
CA ALA A 255 3.55 -15.77 -3.79
C ALA A 255 2.59 -16.88 -3.29
N MET A 256 1.28 -16.72 -3.46
CA MET A 256 0.32 -17.77 -3.16
C MET A 256 0.47 -18.97 -4.09
N GLU A 257 0.55 -18.74 -5.41
CA GLU A 257 0.76 -19.80 -6.41
C GLU A 257 2.03 -20.61 -6.12
N GLU A 258 3.14 -19.95 -5.76
CA GLU A 258 4.41 -20.61 -5.44
C GLU A 258 4.32 -21.51 -4.21
N VAL A 259 3.55 -21.11 -3.19
CA VAL A 259 3.43 -21.86 -1.93
C VAL A 259 2.39 -22.99 -2.02
N THR A 260 1.27 -22.78 -2.71
CA THR A 260 0.14 -23.73 -2.70
C THR A 260 -0.14 -24.40 -4.02
N GLY A 261 0.41 -23.89 -5.12
CA GLY A 261 -0.06 -24.19 -6.46
C GLY A 261 -1.26 -23.32 -6.84
N ARG A 262 -1.39 -23.08 -8.15
CA ARG A 262 -2.37 -22.17 -8.75
C ARG A 262 -3.82 -22.53 -8.46
N GLU A 263 -4.18 -23.79 -8.60
CA GLU A 263 -5.56 -24.26 -8.39
C GLU A 263 -5.99 -24.07 -6.93
N ASP A 264 -5.15 -24.48 -5.98
CA ASP A 264 -5.44 -24.30 -4.55
C ASP A 264 -5.48 -22.82 -4.16
N ALA A 265 -4.59 -22.00 -4.71
CA ALA A 265 -4.60 -20.56 -4.50
C ALA A 265 -5.90 -19.92 -5.01
N LEU A 266 -6.40 -20.32 -6.18
CA LEU A 266 -7.63 -19.77 -6.74
C LEU A 266 -8.87 -20.29 -5.98
N GLU A 267 -9.07 -21.60 -5.98
CA GLU A 267 -10.32 -22.25 -5.57
C GLU A 267 -10.51 -22.30 -4.06
N ASN A 268 -9.41 -22.51 -3.31
CA ASN A 268 -9.48 -22.70 -1.87
C ASN A 268 -9.10 -21.47 -1.05
N ILE A 269 -8.52 -20.45 -1.70
CA ILE A 269 -8.15 -19.22 -1.02
C ILE A 269 -8.90 -18.03 -1.64
N VAL A 270 -8.55 -17.61 -2.85
CA VAL A 270 -8.99 -16.32 -3.39
C VAL A 270 -10.49 -16.28 -3.65
N LEU A 271 -11.07 -17.30 -4.29
CA LEU A 271 -12.51 -17.34 -4.51
C LEU A 271 -13.28 -17.41 -3.19
N LYS A 272 -12.73 -17.97 -2.12
CA LYS A 272 -13.39 -18.04 -0.81
C LYS A 272 -13.20 -16.79 0.04
N HIS A 273 -12.06 -16.11 -0.10
CA HIS A 273 -11.73 -14.89 0.61
C HIS A 273 -10.85 -13.97 -0.26
N PRO A 274 -11.45 -13.16 -1.15
CA PRO A 274 -10.71 -12.25 -2.04
C PRO A 274 -9.79 -11.27 -1.32
N GLY A 275 -10.17 -10.80 -0.12
CA GLY A 275 -9.32 -9.98 0.75
C GLY A 275 -7.95 -10.61 1.09
N SER A 276 -7.75 -11.91 0.87
CA SER A 276 -6.41 -12.50 0.98
C SER A 276 -5.40 -11.87 0.00
N LEU A 277 -5.85 -11.34 -1.14
CA LEU A 277 -5.02 -10.66 -2.14
C LEU A 277 -4.42 -9.33 -1.65
N VAL A 278 -4.92 -8.76 -0.54
CA VAL A 278 -4.31 -7.58 0.10
C VAL A 278 -3.28 -7.96 1.18
N THR A 279 -2.96 -9.25 1.33
CA THR A 279 -1.85 -9.71 2.16
C THR A 279 -0.52 -9.23 1.59
N GLN A 280 0.38 -8.76 2.45
CA GLN A 280 1.76 -8.47 2.06
C GLN A 280 2.44 -9.72 1.46
N PRO A 281 3.00 -9.66 0.24
CA PRO A 281 3.59 -10.81 -0.44
C PRO A 281 4.60 -11.58 0.40
N GLN A 282 5.50 -10.87 1.11
CA GLN A 282 6.54 -11.45 1.96
C GLN A 282 6.00 -12.26 3.16
N ASN A 283 4.73 -12.06 3.53
CA ASN A 283 4.12 -12.76 4.65
C ASN A 283 3.30 -13.98 4.19
N VAL A 284 3.09 -14.17 2.89
CA VAL A 284 2.20 -15.22 2.36
C VAL A 284 2.68 -16.60 2.81
N GLU A 285 3.95 -16.93 2.61
CA GLU A 285 4.51 -18.23 3.00
C GLU A 285 4.32 -18.50 4.50
N ALA A 286 4.74 -17.55 5.34
CA ALA A 286 4.64 -17.68 6.80
C ALA A 286 3.20 -17.77 7.30
N LYS A 287 2.24 -17.16 6.59
CA LYS A 287 0.83 -17.06 7.00
C LYS A 287 -0.12 -17.95 6.18
N ILE A 288 0.38 -18.79 5.29
CA ILE A 288 -0.49 -19.48 4.32
C ILE A 288 -1.56 -20.34 5.00
N ASN A 289 -1.23 -20.97 6.14
CA ASN A 289 -2.17 -21.76 6.92
C ASN A 289 -3.26 -20.91 7.59
N GLU A 290 -2.90 -19.71 8.07
CA GLU A 290 -3.86 -18.74 8.61
C GLU A 290 -4.79 -18.24 7.49
N ILE A 291 -4.22 -17.93 6.31
CA ILE A 291 -4.97 -17.49 5.13
C ILE A 291 -5.96 -18.57 4.69
N LYS A 292 -5.52 -19.83 4.58
CA LYS A 292 -6.37 -20.99 4.23
C LYS A 292 -7.49 -21.19 5.24
N THR A 293 -7.18 -21.09 6.53
CA THR A 293 -8.18 -21.25 7.60
C THR A 293 -9.21 -20.12 7.54
N GLY A 294 -8.77 -18.87 7.35
CA GLY A 294 -9.65 -17.72 7.17
C GLY A 294 -10.55 -17.88 5.94
N ALA A 295 -9.99 -18.31 4.81
CA ALA A 295 -10.73 -18.56 3.59
C ALA A 295 -11.81 -19.65 3.76
N ALA A 296 -11.48 -20.76 4.42
CA ALA A 296 -12.45 -21.83 4.69
C ALA A 296 -13.62 -21.35 5.55
N VAL A 297 -13.35 -20.56 6.60
CA VAL A 297 -14.38 -20.01 7.49
C VAL A 297 -15.26 -19.01 6.74
N ILE A 298 -14.68 -18.04 6.04
CA ILE A 298 -15.42 -17.00 5.31
C ILE A 298 -16.26 -17.62 4.19
N GLY A 299 -15.70 -18.55 3.42
CA GLY A 299 -16.40 -19.27 2.37
C GLY A 299 -17.67 -19.94 2.89
N ALA A 300 -17.56 -20.71 3.98
CA ALA A 300 -18.70 -21.41 4.59
C ALA A 300 -19.83 -20.46 5.04
N PHE A 301 -19.50 -19.27 5.56
CA PHE A 301 -20.51 -18.27 5.95
C PHE A 301 -21.14 -17.57 4.75
N SER A 302 -20.38 -17.31 3.68
CA SER A 302 -20.89 -16.64 2.48
C SER A 302 -21.96 -17.47 1.76
N ASP A 303 -21.76 -18.79 1.67
CA ASP A 303 -22.71 -19.71 1.05
C ASP A 303 -24.00 -19.85 1.88
N MET A 304 -23.86 -19.87 3.21
CA MET A 304 -24.98 -19.90 4.14
C MET A 304 -25.83 -18.63 4.06
N GLY A 305 -25.19 -17.46 3.97
CA GLY A 305 -25.87 -16.18 3.80
C GLY A 305 -26.72 -16.12 2.53
N LYS A 306 -26.17 -16.57 1.39
CA LYS A 306 -26.90 -16.63 0.11
C LYS A 306 -28.09 -17.59 0.17
N SER A 307 -27.91 -18.77 0.78
CA SER A 307 -28.98 -19.76 0.94
C SER A 307 -30.14 -19.23 1.80
N LEU A 308 -29.85 -18.57 2.92
CA LEU A 308 -30.86 -17.94 3.76
C LEU A 308 -31.57 -16.79 3.04
N GLN A 309 -30.83 -15.92 2.34
CA GLN A 309 -31.43 -14.80 1.61
C GLN A 309 -32.33 -15.25 0.45
N GLY A 310 -32.01 -16.38 -0.19
CA GLY A 310 -32.86 -17.01 -1.21
C GLY A 310 -34.13 -17.66 -0.66
N MET A 311 -34.15 -18.10 0.60
CA MET A 311 -35.35 -18.64 1.26
C MET A 311 -36.36 -17.57 1.71
N PHE A 312 -35.94 -16.30 1.84
CA PHE A 312 -36.76 -15.20 2.34
C PHE A 312 -37.11 -14.14 1.27
N ARG A 313 -36.83 -14.42 0.00
CA ARG A 313 -37.32 -13.65 -1.16
C ARG A 313 -38.43 -14.41 -1.85
#